data_AF-A0A6N3J7K9-F1
#
_entry.id   AF-A0A6N3J7K9-F1
#
_cell.length_a   1.000
_cell.length_b   1.000
_cell.length_c   1.000
_cell.angle_alpha   90.00
_cell.angle_beta   90.00
_cell.angle_gamma   90.00
#
_symmetry.space_group_name_H-M   'P 1'
#
loop_
_entity.id
_entity.type
_entity.pdbx_description
1 polymer ?
#
loop_
_entity_poly.entity_id
_entity_poly.type
_entity_poly.pdbx_seq_one_letter_code
_entity_poly.pdbx_strand_id
1 'polypeptide(L)'
;MNSSLEILYTDDFKADAKVAINWKSKVIGNSEARDTIKGLLQDIDNQLRLFPESGRKIEFVPIGVHYLELLKGDYRAVYKIDKQASGMLTLYLLMFCHQRMDYQTLMRQRHMMKIIGR
;
A
#
# COMPACT_ATOMS: atom_id res chain seq x y z
N MET A 1 -9.09 -25.77 -2.87
CA MET A 1 -7.76 -25.25 -2.48
C MET A 1 -7.99 -24.01 -1.64
N ASN A 2 -7.94 -24.09 -0.31
CA ASN A 2 -7.88 -22.89 0.53
C ASN A 2 -6.42 -22.47 0.57
N SER A 3 -6.00 -21.66 -0.41
CA SER A 3 -4.77 -20.89 -0.25
C SER A 3 -4.97 -19.97 0.95
N SER A 4 -4.26 -20.22 2.04
CA SER A 4 -4.28 -19.29 3.17
C SER A 4 -3.72 -17.96 2.69
N LEU A 5 -4.48 -16.89 2.89
CA LEU A 5 -4.09 -15.53 2.55
C LEU A 5 -3.77 -14.78 3.84
N GLU A 6 -2.57 -14.22 3.89
CA GLU A 6 -2.12 -13.35 4.97
C GLU A 6 -1.91 -11.94 4.44
N ILE A 7 -2.38 -10.92 5.16
CA ILE A 7 -2.14 -9.51 4.83
C ILE A 7 -1.38 -8.89 5.99
N LEU A 8 -0.16 -8.43 5.72
CA LEU A 8 0.74 -7.82 6.68
C LEU A 8 0.91 -6.33 6.37
N TYR A 9 0.49 -5.50 7.32
CA TYR A 9 0.71 -4.06 7.30
C TYR A 9 2.09 -3.77 7.88
N THR A 10 3.03 -3.26 7.08
CA THR A 10 4.35 -2.87 7.58
C THR A 10 4.24 -1.67 8.52
N ASP A 11 5.26 -1.46 9.35
CA ASP A 11 5.26 -0.30 10.25
C ASP A 11 5.33 1.02 9.49
N ASP A 12 6.03 1.05 8.34
CA ASP A 12 6.03 2.19 7.43
C ASP A 12 4.63 2.49 6.88
N PHE A 13 3.88 1.46 6.48
CA PHE A 13 2.49 1.62 6.03
C PHE A 13 1.59 2.14 7.16
N LYS A 14 1.77 1.66 8.39
CA LYS A 14 1.01 2.16 9.55
C LYS A 14 1.38 3.61 9.86
N ALA A 15 2.65 3.98 9.75
CA ALA A 15 3.12 5.35 9.94
C ALA A 15 2.51 6.29 8.89
N ASP A 16 2.45 5.85 7.64
CA ASP A 16 1.79 6.55 6.55
C ASP A 16 0.31 6.81 6.80
N ALA A 17 -0.42 5.79 7.26
CA ALA A 17 -1.82 5.94 7.59
C ALA A 17 -2.03 7.01 8.68
N LYS A 18 -1.13 7.09 9.67
CA LYS A 18 -1.17 8.17 10.69
C LYS A 18 -0.90 9.54 10.08
N VAL A 19 0.06 9.65 9.16
CA VAL A 19 0.36 10.89 8.43
C VAL A 19 -0.85 11.33 7.59
N ALA A 20 -1.50 10.39 6.90
CA ALA A 20 -2.71 10.63 6.12
C ALA A 20 -3.86 11.16 7.00
N ILE A 21 -4.10 10.55 8.17
CA ILE A 21 -5.09 11.01 9.15
C ILE A 21 -4.76 12.44 9.60
N ASN A 22 -3.53 12.69 10.03
CA ASN A 22 -3.11 14.01 10.52
C ASN A 22 -3.23 15.12 9.46
N TRP A 23 -2.98 14.80 8.19
CA TRP A 23 -3.20 15.76 7.11
C TRP A 23 -4.68 16.00 6.84
N LYS A 24 -5.48 14.93 6.75
CA LYS A 24 -6.92 15.03 6.47
C LYS A 24 -7.67 15.72 7.61
N SER A 25 -7.23 15.54 8.86
CA SER A 25 -7.84 16.15 10.04
C SER A 25 -7.75 17.68 10.06
N LYS A 26 -6.82 18.29 9.31
CA LYS A 26 -6.75 19.75 9.16
C LYS A 26 -7.93 20.32 8.38
N VAL A 27 -8.67 19.48 7.66
CA VAL A 27 -9.79 19.90 6.80
C VAL A 27 -11.14 19.49 7.41
N ILE A 28 -11.24 18.27 7.93
CA ILE A 28 -12.52 17.67 8.38
C ILE A 28 -12.55 17.30 9.87
N GLY A 29 -11.54 17.70 10.64
CA GLY A 29 -11.41 17.31 12.05
C GLY A 29 -10.91 15.87 12.24
N ASN A 30 -10.44 15.58 13.46
CA ASN A 30 -9.70 14.34 13.73
C ASN A 30 -10.56 13.07 13.67
N SER A 31 -11.76 13.08 14.26
CA SER A 31 -12.63 11.90 14.27
C SER A 31 -13.02 11.48 12.86
N GLU A 32 -13.52 12.42 12.06
CA GLU A 32 -13.96 12.16 10.69
C GLU A 32 -12.79 11.74 9.78
N ALA A 33 -11.62 12.36 9.95
CA ALA A 33 -10.41 11.95 9.25
C ALA A 33 -9.99 10.52 9.59
N ARG A 34 -10.02 10.15 10.87
CA ARG A 34 -9.68 8.80 11.31
C ARG A 34 -10.64 7.77 10.73
N ASP A 35 -11.94 8.03 10.80
CA ASP A 35 -12.96 7.10 10.31
C ASP A 35 -12.91 6.97 8.78
N THR A 36 -12.67 8.08 8.07
CA THR A 36 -12.45 8.09 6.62
C THR A 36 -11.26 7.21 6.22
N ILE A 37 -10.08 7.41 6.84
CA ILE A 37 -8.89 6.63 6.49
C ILE A 37 -9.08 5.16 6.86
N LYS A 38 -9.69 4.86 8.01
CA LYS A 38 -9.99 3.47 8.41
C LYS A 38 -10.93 2.78 7.42
N GLY A 39 -11.98 3.46 6.96
CA GLY A 39 -12.88 2.94 5.94
C GLY A 39 -12.15 2.61 4.64
N LEU A 40 -11.28 3.50 4.17
CA LEU A 40 -10.45 3.25 2.99
C LEU A 40 -9.51 2.05 3.16
N LEU A 41 -8.88 1.90 4.32
CA LEU A 41 -8.02 0.75 4.62
C LEU A 41 -8.82 -0.56 4.66
N GLN A 42 -10.03 -0.55 5.22
CA GLN A 42 -10.91 -1.71 5.24
C GLN A 42 -11.33 -2.11 3.82
N ASP A 43 -11.63 -1.13 2.96
CA ASP A 43 -11.95 -1.40 1.56
C ASP A 43 -10.78 -2.02 0.80
N ILE A 44 -9.55 -1.54 1.06
CA ILE A 44 -8.33 -2.12 0.49
C ILE A 44 -8.14 -3.55 0.99
N ASP A 45 -8.29 -3.81 2.29
CA ASP A 45 -8.20 -5.14 2.89
C ASP A 45 -9.20 -6.11 2.23
N ASN A 46 -10.47 -5.71 2.14
CA ASN A 46 -11.53 -6.49 1.51
C ASN A 46 -11.22 -6.81 0.05
N GLN A 47 -10.77 -5.81 -0.73
CA GLN A 47 -10.42 -6.01 -2.12
C GLN A 47 -9.25 -6.98 -2.28
N LEU A 48 -8.21 -6.85 -1.45
CA LEU A 48 -7.04 -7.73 -1.49
C LEU A 48 -7.37 -9.15 -1.02
N ARG A 49 -8.35 -9.33 -0.14
CA ARG A 49 -8.85 -10.66 0.24
C ARG A 49 -9.54 -11.40 -0.90
N LEU A 50 -10.26 -10.67 -1.73
CA LEU A 50 -11.01 -11.24 -2.85
C LEU A 50 -10.14 -11.37 -4.10
N PHE A 51 -9.31 -10.37 -4.38
CA PHE A 51 -8.50 -10.28 -5.59
C PHE A 51 -7.09 -9.76 -5.26
N PRO A 52 -6.20 -10.62 -4.73
CA PRO A 52 -4.84 -10.24 -4.33
C PRO A 52 -4.04 -9.54 -5.43
N GLU A 53 -4.22 -9.96 -6.68
CA GLU A 53 -3.50 -9.45 -7.85
C GLU A 53 -4.22 -8.28 -8.55
N SER A 54 -5.29 -7.73 -7.96
CA SER A 54 -6.09 -6.66 -8.59
C SER A 54 -5.37 -5.31 -8.72
N GLY A 55 -4.21 -5.15 -8.09
CA GLY A 55 -3.38 -3.96 -8.21
C GLY A 55 -2.73 -3.81 -9.59
N ARG A 56 -2.44 -2.57 -9.97
CA ARG A 56 -1.67 -2.28 -11.19
C ARG A 56 -0.19 -2.49 -10.92
N LYS A 57 0.53 -3.06 -11.88
CA LYS A 57 1.99 -3.23 -11.76
C LYS A 57 2.67 -1.87 -11.79
N ILE A 58 3.63 -1.66 -10.89
CA ILE A 58 4.49 -0.48 -10.88
C ILE A 58 5.71 -0.77 -11.77
N GLU A 59 5.93 0.06 -12.80
CA GLU A 59 6.88 -0.27 -13.89
C GLU A 59 8.32 0.23 -13.66
N PHE A 60 8.54 1.20 -12.78
CA PHE A 60 9.86 1.83 -12.56
C PHE A 60 10.65 1.24 -11.38
N VAL A 61 10.43 -0.04 -11.08
CA VAL A 61 11.05 -0.77 -9.98
C VAL A 61 12.24 -1.61 -10.48
N PRO A 62 13.17 -2.06 -9.61
CA PRO A 62 14.29 -2.90 -10.03
C PRO A 62 13.83 -4.18 -10.74
N ILE A 63 14.65 -4.68 -11.67
CA ILE A 63 14.42 -5.96 -12.36
C ILE A 63 14.23 -7.07 -11.32
N GLY A 64 13.16 -7.86 -11.48
CA GLY A 64 12.79 -8.96 -10.58
C GLY A 64 12.00 -8.54 -9.34
N VAL A 65 11.72 -7.24 -9.16
CA VAL A 65 10.82 -6.75 -8.11
C VAL A 65 9.45 -6.49 -8.71
N HIS A 66 8.41 -7.02 -8.08
CA HIS A 66 7.03 -6.84 -8.52
C HIS A 66 6.21 -6.17 -7.41
N TYR A 67 6.11 -4.84 -7.50
CA TYR A 67 5.16 -4.08 -6.70
C TYR A 67 3.87 -3.84 -7.46
N LEU A 68 2.78 -3.86 -6.70
CA LEU A 68 1.45 -3.58 -7.16
C LEU A 68 0.93 -2.35 -6.44
N GLU A 69 0.06 -1.60 -7.10
CA GLU A 69 -0.64 -0.47 -6.50
C GLU A 69 -2.15 -0.60 -6.58
N LEU A 70 -2.81 -0.17 -5.52
CA LEU A 70 -4.25 0.06 -5.49
C LEU A 70 -4.54 1.54 -5.24
N LEU A 71 -5.44 2.09 -6.06
CA LEU A 71 -5.98 3.42 -5.89
C LEU A 71 -7.37 3.30 -5.28
N LYS A 72 -7.60 3.96 -4.14
CA LYS A 72 -8.89 3.96 -3.44
C LYS A 72 -9.19 5.36 -2.92
N GLY A 73 -10.30 5.96 -3.39
CA GLY A 73 -10.55 7.38 -3.17
C GLY A 73 -9.37 8.23 -3.65
N ASP A 74 -8.91 9.17 -2.83
CA ASP A 74 -7.74 10.01 -3.13
C ASP A 74 -6.40 9.40 -2.70
N TYR A 75 -6.37 8.11 -2.36
CA TYR A 75 -5.20 7.46 -1.77
C TYR A 75 -4.66 6.31 -2.61
N ARG A 76 -3.38 6.03 -2.43
CA ARG A 76 -2.60 4.96 -3.05
C ARG A 76 -2.05 4.05 -1.97
N ALA A 77 -2.23 2.75 -2.14
CA ALA A 77 -1.53 1.72 -1.38
C ALA A 77 -0.59 0.95 -2.31
N VAL A 78 0.66 0.78 -1.89
CA VAL A 78 1.65 -0.04 -2.60
C VAL A 78 1.94 -1.29 -1.80
N TYR A 79 1.97 -2.43 -2.49
CA TYR A 79 2.15 -3.73 -1.87
C TYR A 79 2.95 -4.70 -2.75
N LYS A 80 3.43 -5.78 -2.16
CA LYS A 80 3.96 -6.94 -2.89
C LYS A 80 3.23 -8.20 -2.47
N ILE A 81 3.27 -9.20 -3.35
CA ILE A 81 2.78 -10.55 -3.08
C ILE A 81 4.00 -11.46 -2.97
N ASP A 82 4.06 -12.23 -1.89
CA ASP A 82 4.98 -13.35 -1.73
C ASP A 82 4.19 -14.65 -1.75
N LYS A 83 4.63 -15.60 -2.56
CA LYS A 83 3.99 -16.90 -2.71
C LYS A 83 4.95 -17.96 -2.20
N GLN A 84 4.60 -18.52 -1.04
CA GLN A 84 5.40 -19.56 -0.41
C GLN A 84 5.22 -20.89 -1.14
N ALA A 85 6.23 -21.76 -1.05
CA ALA A 85 6.17 -23.12 -1.62
C ALA A 85 5.00 -23.95 -1.05
N SER A 86 4.53 -23.62 0.16
CA SER A 86 3.35 -24.20 0.81
C SER A 86 2.03 -23.84 0.14
N GLY A 87 2.03 -22.89 -0.81
CA GLY A 87 0.82 -22.35 -1.42
C GLY A 87 0.15 -21.23 -0.61
N MET A 88 0.72 -20.86 0.55
CA MET A 88 0.32 -19.66 1.29
C MET A 88 0.73 -18.41 0.52
N LEU A 89 -0.16 -17.43 0.49
CA LEU A 89 0.04 -16.16 -0.18
C LEU A 89 0.06 -15.05 0.86
N THR A 90 1.18 -14.32 0.96
CA THR A 90 1.37 -13.23 1.92
C THR A 90 1.47 -11.91 1.17
N LEU A 91 0.60 -10.97 1.51
CA LEU A 91 0.63 -9.60 0.99
C LEU A 91 1.31 -8.71 2.01
N TYR A 92 2.34 -8.00 1.57
CA TYR A 92 2.98 -6.97 2.39
C TYR A 92 2.53 -5.63 1.89
N LEU A 93 1.75 -4.89 2.69
CA LEU A 93 1.41 -3.50 2.37
C LEU A 93 2.56 -2.60 2.85
N LEU A 94 3.20 -1.93 1.90
CA LEU A 94 4.52 -1.30 2.08
C LEU A 94 4.45 0.22 2.27
N MET A 95 3.50 0.87 1.58
CA MET A 95 3.35 2.33 1.59
C MET A 95 1.89 2.72 1.39
N PHE A 96 1.48 3.81 2.06
CA PHE A 96 0.19 4.45 1.87
C PHE A 96 0.38 5.96 1.68
N CYS A 97 -0.22 6.58 0.67
CA CYS A 97 -0.08 8.03 0.50
C CYS A 97 -1.25 8.64 -0.26
N HIS A 98 -1.43 9.95 -0.16
CA HIS A 98 -2.36 10.67 -1.02
C HIS A 98 -1.84 10.65 -2.46
N GLN A 99 -2.72 10.53 -3.46
CA GLN A 99 -2.35 10.42 -4.87
C GLN A 99 -1.63 11.67 -5.42
N ARG A 100 -1.80 12.82 -4.75
CA ARG A 100 -1.11 14.08 -5.08
C ARG A 100 0.34 14.16 -4.57
N MET A 101 0.78 13.20 -3.76
CA MET A 101 2.18 13.15 -3.31
C MET A 101 3.06 12.53 -4.39
N ASP A 102 4.32 12.97 -4.48
CA ASP A 102 5.33 12.32 -5.31
C ASP A 102 5.73 10.98 -4.68
N TYR A 103 4.95 9.95 -4.99
CA TYR A 103 5.13 8.61 -4.46
C TYR A 103 6.39 7.92 -5.00
N GLN A 104 6.94 8.34 -6.15
CA GLN A 104 8.22 7.81 -6.64
C GLN A 104 9.36 8.23 -5.70
N THR A 105 9.36 9.49 -5.27
CA THR A 105 10.32 9.97 -4.27
C THR A 105 10.15 9.23 -2.94
N LEU A 106 8.91 9.01 -2.47
CA LEU A 106 8.66 8.20 -1.27
C LEU A 106 9.20 6.76 -1.40
N MET A 107 8.97 6.11 -2.55
CA MET A 107 9.49 4.77 -2.82
C MET A 107 11.02 4.72 -2.87
N ARG A 108 11.68 5.76 -3.42
CA ARG A 108 13.16 5.86 -3.40
C ARG A 108 13.71 6.00 -1.99
N GLN A 109 13.11 6.86 -1.16
CA GLN A 109 13.52 7.06 0.23
C GLN A 109 13.39 5.78 1.07
N ARG A 110 12.48 4.89 0.68
CA ARG A 110 12.28 3.56 1.30
C ARG A 110 13.10 2.45 0.68
N HIS A 111 14.05 2.78 -0.20
CA HIS A 111 14.87 1.81 -0.93
C HIS A 111 14.06 0.79 -1.75
N MET A 112 12.80 1.10 -2.06
CA MET A 112 11.94 0.27 -2.92
C MET A 112 12.27 0.50 -4.41
N MET A 113 13.01 1.56 -4.71
CA MET A 113 13.58 1.81 -6.02
C MET A 113 15.11 1.85 -5.89
N LYS A 114 15.82 1.19 -6.81
CA LYS A 114 17.24 1.49 -6.99
C LYS A 114 17.37 2.88 -7.57
N ILE A 115 18.29 3.68 -7.03
CA ILE A 115 18.78 4.87 -7.72
C ILE A 115 19.46 4.34 -8.98
N ILE A 116 18.86 4.58 -10.15
CA ILE A 116 19.59 4.45 -11.41
C ILE A 116 20.54 5.65 -11.42
N GLY A 117 21.74 5.46 -10.86
CA GLY A 117 22.84 6.38 -11.08
C GLY A 117 23.11 6.46 -12.57
N ARG A 118 23.15 7.68 -13.11
CA ARG A 118 23.64 7.92 -14.46
C ARG A 118 25.12 7.57 -14.55
#